data_AF-A0A429FJ18-F1
#
_entry.id   AF-A0A429FJ18-F1
#
_cell.length_a   1.000
_cell.length_b   1.000
_cell.length_c   1.000
_cell.angle_alpha   90.00
_cell.angle_beta   90.00
_cell.angle_gamma   90.00
#
_symmetry.space_group_name_H-M   'P 1'
#
loop_
_entity.id
_entity.type
_entity.pdbx_description
1 polymer ?
#
loop_
_entity_poly.entity_id
_entity_poly.type
_entity_poly.pdbx_seq_one_letter_code
_entity_poly.pdbx_strand_id
1 'polypeptide(L)'
;MTQQPAPPTPSPAPLPNPVPVEPPGAKAILGLLNNVKWAAGIALMAAFFIGLTVWAGGRWVDHHRAGKVGLVMMLCAIGGAILYGIGYSLIDGFSKG
;
A
#
# COMPACT_ATOMS: atom_id res chain seq x y z
N MET A 1 -25.00 10.77 63.60
CA MET A 1 -23.62 10.53 63.12
C MET A 1 -23.65 10.56 61.60
N THR A 2 -23.46 11.73 60.99
CA THR A 2 -23.47 11.91 59.54
C THR A 2 -22.06 11.72 59.01
N GLN A 3 -21.83 10.61 58.28
CA GLN A 3 -20.56 10.32 57.62
C GLN A 3 -20.33 11.35 56.49
N GLN A 4 -19.22 12.09 56.56
CA GLN A 4 -18.80 13.00 55.51
C GLN A 4 -18.21 12.19 54.33
N PRO A 5 -18.63 12.39 53.08
CA PRO A 5 -18.06 11.68 51.93
C PRO A 5 -16.58 12.03 51.77
N ALA A 6 -15.75 11.03 51.50
CA ALA A 6 -14.32 11.23 51.26
C ALA A 6 -14.10 12.17 50.05
N PRO A 7 -13.10 13.08 50.11
CA PRO A 7 -12.80 13.98 49.01
C PRO A 7 -12.41 13.19 47.74
N PRO A 8 -12.81 13.65 46.54
CA PRO A 8 -12.44 13.00 45.29
C PRO A 8 -10.93 13.04 45.12
N THR A 9 -10.31 11.89 44.86
CA THR A 9 -8.89 11.79 44.53
C THR A 9 -8.61 12.60 43.26
N PRO A 10 -7.61 13.51 43.28
CA PRO A 10 -7.24 14.25 42.08
C PRO A 10 -6.79 13.26 41.00
N SER A 11 -7.41 13.34 39.81
CA SER A 11 -6.91 12.61 38.64
C SER A 11 -5.46 13.02 38.38
N PRO A 12 -4.55 12.06 38.10
CA PRO A 12 -3.18 12.38 37.73
C PRO A 12 -3.17 13.42 36.61
N ALA A 13 -2.41 14.49 36.79
CA ALA A 13 -2.26 15.52 35.77
C ALA A 13 -1.85 14.86 34.44
N PRO A 14 -2.48 15.19 33.30
CA PRO A 14 -2.09 14.64 32.00
C PRO A 14 -0.61 14.90 31.79
N LEU A 15 0.16 13.83 31.55
CA LEU A 15 1.56 13.95 31.18
C LEU A 15 1.65 14.83 29.92
N PRO A 16 2.59 15.80 29.86
CA PRO A 16 2.83 16.54 28.64
C PRO A 16 3.12 15.56 27.48
N ASN A 17 2.23 15.49 26.51
CA ASN A 17 2.46 14.75 25.27
C ASN A 17 3.12 15.71 24.28
N PRO A 18 4.44 15.61 24.01
CA PRO A 18 5.07 16.47 23.03
C PRO A 18 4.46 16.22 21.66
N VAL A 19 4.32 17.29 20.86
CA VAL A 19 3.89 17.16 19.47
C VAL A 19 4.90 16.28 18.71
N PRO A 20 4.43 15.30 17.90
CA PRO A 20 5.32 14.48 17.10
C PRO A 20 6.25 15.34 16.24
N VAL A 21 7.55 15.23 16.48
CA VAL A 21 8.59 15.86 15.66
C VAL A 21 8.99 14.87 14.57
N GLU A 22 9.02 15.33 13.31
CA GLU A 22 9.48 14.49 12.20
C GLU A 22 10.95 14.07 12.43
N PRO A 23 11.26 12.76 12.36
CA PRO A 23 12.64 12.31 12.51
C PRO A 23 13.51 12.82 11.35
N PRO A 24 14.81 13.09 11.60
CA PRO A 24 15.72 13.54 10.55
C PRO A 24 15.75 12.53 9.40
N GLY A 25 15.56 13.02 8.17
CA GLY A 25 15.49 12.18 6.96
C GLY A 25 14.08 11.70 6.56
N ALA A 26 13.03 11.99 7.35
CA ALA A 26 11.66 11.58 7.04
C ALA A 26 11.21 11.97 5.62
N LYS A 27 11.52 13.20 5.18
CA LYS A 27 11.19 13.69 3.84
C LYS A 27 11.83 12.87 2.71
N ALA A 28 13.07 12.42 2.90
CA ALA A 28 13.77 11.60 1.90
C ALA A 28 13.14 10.20 1.82
N ILE A 29 12.79 9.61 2.96
CA ILE A 29 12.12 8.30 3.03
C ILE A 29 10.74 8.38 2.37
N LEU A 30 9.94 9.38 2.71
CA LEU A 30 8.62 9.60 2.09
C LEU A 30 8.73 9.84 0.59
N GLY A 31 9.74 10.62 0.15
CA GLY A 31 10.01 10.85 -1.27
C GLY A 31 10.33 9.55 -2.02
N LEU A 32 11.19 8.70 -1.47
CA LEU A 32 11.51 7.39 -2.03
C LEU A 32 10.26 6.50 -2.13
N LEU A 33 9.49 6.39 -1.06
CA LEU A 33 8.26 5.59 -1.02
C LEU A 33 7.26 6.06 -2.09
N ASN A 34 7.11 7.37 -2.26
CA ASN A 34 6.18 7.92 -3.24
C ASN A 34 6.63 7.61 -4.69
N ASN A 35 7.94 7.68 -4.96
CA ASN A 35 8.50 7.29 -6.25
C ASN A 35 8.32 5.80 -6.53
N VAL A 36 8.59 4.95 -5.53
CA VAL A 36 8.40 3.48 -5.64
C VAL A 36 6.94 3.13 -5.89
N LYS A 37 6.02 3.77 -5.16
CA LYS A 37 4.58 3.61 -5.35
C LYS A 37 4.18 3.93 -6.79
N TRP A 38 4.59 5.09 -7.30
CA TRP A 38 4.28 5.49 -8.67
C TRP A 38 4.88 4.53 -9.71
N ALA A 39 6.15 4.15 -9.53
CA ALA A 39 6.84 3.22 -10.42
C ALA A 39 6.17 1.83 -10.43
N ALA A 40 5.73 1.33 -9.27
CA ALA A 40 5.00 0.07 -9.16
C ALA A 40 3.68 0.11 -9.95
N GLY A 41 2.93 1.21 -9.88
CA GLY A 41 1.71 1.39 -10.67
C GLY A 41 1.96 1.27 -12.17
N ILE A 42 3.01 1.95 -12.68
CA ILE A 42 3.38 1.90 -14.10
C ILE A 42 3.89 0.52 -14.50
N ALA A 43 4.70 -0.12 -13.66
CA ALA A 43 5.23 -1.45 -13.92
C ALA A 43 4.09 -2.48 -14.10
N LEU A 44 3.04 -2.41 -13.29
CA LEU A 44 1.88 -3.29 -13.40
C LEU A 44 1.10 -3.06 -14.72
N MET A 45 0.89 -1.80 -15.10
CA MET A 45 0.27 -1.47 -16.39
C MET A 45 1.12 -1.98 -17.56
N ALA A 46 2.43 -1.67 -17.55
CA ALA A 46 3.35 -2.09 -18.60
C ALA A 46 3.40 -3.62 -18.72
N ALA A 47 3.48 -4.34 -17.59
CA ALA A 47 3.49 -5.80 -17.56
C ALA A 47 2.22 -6.39 -18.19
N PHE A 48 1.06 -5.79 -17.95
CA PHE A 48 -0.20 -6.23 -18.56
C PHE A 48 -0.18 -6.06 -20.09
N PHE A 49 0.20 -4.88 -20.59
CA PHE A 49 0.21 -4.63 -22.04
C PHE A 49 1.32 -5.39 -22.79
N ILE A 50 2.48 -5.59 -22.16
CA ILE A 50 3.52 -6.47 -22.68
C ILE A 50 2.98 -7.90 -22.75
N GLY A 51 2.34 -8.38 -21.68
CA GLY A 51 1.68 -9.69 -21.66
C GLY A 51 0.62 -9.84 -22.76
N LEU A 52 -0.20 -8.81 -23.00
CA LEU A 52 -1.18 -8.76 -24.09
C LEU A 52 -0.50 -8.91 -25.46
N THR A 53 0.59 -8.18 -25.68
CA THR A 53 1.35 -8.21 -26.94
C THR A 53 1.97 -9.58 -27.17
N VAL A 54 2.59 -10.18 -26.14
CA VAL A 54 3.16 -11.53 -26.19
C VAL A 54 2.08 -12.58 -26.40
N TRP A 55 0.91 -12.41 -25.77
CA TRP A 55 -0.22 -13.31 -25.95
C TRP A 55 -0.76 -13.26 -27.38
N ALA A 56 -1.01 -12.07 -27.90
CA ALA A 56 -1.54 -11.85 -29.24
C ALA A 56 -0.53 -12.30 -30.31
N GLY A 57 0.74 -11.90 -30.17
CA GLY A 57 1.83 -12.31 -31.06
C GLY A 57 2.04 -13.83 -31.05
N GLY A 58 1.98 -14.47 -29.88
CA GLY A 58 2.09 -15.92 -29.76
C GLY A 58 0.98 -16.68 -30.49
N ARG A 59 -0.25 -16.16 -30.53
CA ARG A 59 -1.34 -16.75 -31.33
C ARG A 59 -1.21 -16.44 -32.82
N TRP A 60 -0.69 -15.26 -33.15
CA TRP A 60 -0.46 -14.85 -34.54
C TRP A 60 0.54 -15.77 -35.25
N VAL A 61 1.62 -16.17 -34.57
CA VAL A 61 2.63 -17.07 -35.12
C VAL A 61 2.37 -18.56 -34.83
N ASP A 62 1.14 -18.92 -34.45
CA ASP A 62 0.75 -20.29 -34.04
C ASP A 62 1.61 -20.91 -32.92
N HIS A 63 2.35 -20.07 -32.18
CA HIS A 63 3.20 -20.50 -31.07
C HIS A 63 2.37 -20.60 -29.78
N HIS A 64 1.63 -21.70 -29.65
CA HIS A 64 0.71 -21.94 -28.52
C HIS A 64 1.37 -21.75 -27.13
N ARG A 65 2.67 -22.06 -27.01
CA ARG A 65 3.47 -21.85 -25.79
C ARG A 65 3.69 -20.37 -25.46
N ALA A 66 3.98 -19.53 -26.45
CA ALA A 66 4.24 -18.10 -26.27
C ALA A 66 2.95 -17.38 -25.86
N GLY A 67 1.81 -17.79 -26.45
CA GLY A 67 0.50 -17.32 -26.04
C GLY A 67 0.22 -17.58 -24.55
N LYS A 68 0.62 -18.76 -24.03
CA LYS A 68 0.42 -19.11 -22.61
C LYS A 68 1.25 -18.24 -21.68
N VAL A 69 2.48 -17.89 -22.07
CA VAL A 69 3.35 -17.00 -21.27
C VAL A 69 2.73 -15.61 -21.16
N GLY A 70 2.24 -15.04 -22.27
CA GLY A 70 1.56 -13.75 -22.26
C GLY A 70 0.33 -13.73 -21.33
N LEU A 71 -0.47 -14.81 -21.36
CA LEU A 71 -1.62 -14.96 -20.46
C LEU A 71 -1.19 -14.97 -18.98
N VAL A 72 -0.14 -15.71 -18.64
CA VAL A 72 0.38 -15.76 -17.25
C VAL A 72 0.86 -14.39 -16.81
N MET A 73 1.59 -13.64 -17.66
CA MET A 73 2.03 -12.28 -17.35
C MET A 73 0.86 -11.34 -17.07
N MET A 74 -0.21 -11.43 -17.86
CA MET A 74 -1.42 -10.62 -17.66
C MET A 74 -2.12 -10.96 -16.33
N LEU A 75 -2.24 -12.24 -16.00
CA LEU A 75 -2.82 -12.67 -14.73
C LEU A 75 -1.99 -12.23 -13.52
N CYS A 76 -0.66 -12.31 -13.62
CA CYS A 76 0.24 -11.79 -12.59
C CYS A 76 0.12 -10.27 -12.44
N ALA A 77 0.01 -9.52 -13.55
CA ALA A 77 -0.18 -8.08 -13.50
C ALA A 77 -1.51 -7.68 -12.86
N ILE A 78 -2.60 -8.40 -13.18
CA ILE A 78 -3.91 -8.19 -12.55
C ILE A 78 -3.85 -8.52 -11.06
N GLY A 79 -3.29 -9.67 -10.69
CA GLY A 79 -3.12 -10.05 -9.28
C GLY A 79 -2.28 -9.04 -8.51
N GLY A 80 -1.19 -8.56 -9.11
CA GLY A 80 -0.35 -7.50 -8.57
C GLY A 80 -1.10 -6.18 -8.41
N ALA A 81 -1.95 -5.80 -9.37
CA ALA A 81 -2.77 -4.59 -9.30
C ALA A 81 -3.82 -4.65 -8.17
N ILE A 82 -4.44 -5.81 -7.97
CA ILE A 82 -5.37 -6.04 -6.86
C ILE A 82 -4.64 -5.90 -5.53
N LEU A 83 -3.49 -6.57 -5.37
CA LEU A 83 -2.69 -6.48 -4.15
C LEU A 83 -2.18 -5.06 -3.89
N TYR A 84 -1.76 -4.35 -4.94
CA TYR A 84 -1.34 -2.95 -4.86
C TYR A 84 -2.47 -2.04 -4.38
N GLY A 85 -3.70 -2.24 -4.88
CA GLY A 85 -4.89 -1.52 -4.42
C GLY A 85 -5.26 -1.84 -2.97
N ILE A 86 -5.32 -3.13 -2.60
CA ILE A 86 -5.63 -3.58 -1.24
C ILE A 86 -4.59 -3.05 -0.24
N GLY A 87 -3.30 -3.15 -0.57
CA GLY A 87 -2.23 -2.66 0.28
C GLY A 87 -2.36 -1.16 0.57
N TYR A 88 -2.73 -0.37 -0.43
CA TYR A 88 -3.00 1.05 -0.23
C TYR A 88 -4.19 1.30 0.70
N SER A 89 -5.31 0.59 0.49
CA SER A 89 -6.52 0.71 1.31
C SER A 89 -6.29 0.32 2.77
N LEU A 90 -5.50 -0.73 3.03
CA LEU A 90 -5.17 -1.17 4.39
C LEU A 90 -4.35 -0.10 5.13
N ILE A 91 -3.33 0.46 4.49
CA ILE A 91 -2.47 1.48 5.11
C ILE A 91 -3.29 2.75 5.41
N ASP A 92 -4.12 3.18 4.47
CA ASP A 92 -4.98 4.36 4.64
C ASP A 92 -5.98 4.15 5.80
N GLY A 93 -6.54 2.95 5.92
CA GLY A 93 -7.43 2.56 7.02
C GLY A 93 -6.75 2.59 8.39
N PHE A 94 -5.52 2.10 8.51
CA PHE A 94 -4.76 2.18 9.77
C PHE A 94 -4.25 3.58 10.09
N SER A 95 -4.03 4.46 9.10
CA SER A 95 -3.53 5.82 9.34
C SER A 95 -4.59 6.80 9.85
N LYS A 96 -5.88 6.45 9.70
CA LYS A 96 -7.04 7.29 10.03
C LYS A 96 -7.68 6.97 11.39
N GLY A 97 -7.29 5.86 12.04
CA GLY A 97 -7.78 5.44 13.36
C GLY A 97 -6.77 5.74 14.45
#